data_AF-G5J6H8-F1
#
_entry.id   AF-G5J6H8-F1
#
_cell.length_a   1.000
_cell.length_b   1.000
_cell.length_c   1.000
_cell.angle_alpha   90.00
_cell.angle_beta   90.00
_cell.angle_gamma   90.00
#
_symmetry.space_group_name_H-M   'P 1'
#
loop_
_entity.id
_entity.type
_entity.pdbx_description
1 polymer ?
#
loop_
_entity_poly.entity_id
_entity_poly.type
_entity_poly.pdbx_seq_one_letter_code
_entity_poly.pdbx_strand_id
1 'polypeptide(L)' 'MTIFVLESGQGTDTITDFQLGLDLIGLEGGLTFGSLTLNDVGGDTSVMFNSEELAIIKGVQSSNLASDSFVPVTI' A
#
# COMPACT_ATOMS: atom_id res chain seq x y z
N MET A 1 8.13 12.21 4.79
CA MET A 1 6.88 11.86 5.50
C MET A 1 5.71 12.35 4.67
N THR A 2 5.27 11.44 3.82
CA THR A 2 4.11 11.52 2.95
C THR A 2 3.16 10.38 3.31
N ILE A 3 1.86 10.60 3.17
CA ILE A 3 0.86 9.53 3.28
C ILE A 3 0.28 9.31 1.89
N PHE A 4 0.43 8.10 1.37
CA PHE A 4 -0.16 7.67 0.10
C PHE A 4 -1.48 6.96 0.41
N VAL A 5 -2.61 7.62 0.12
CA VAL A 5 -3.93 7.08 0.44
C VAL A 5 -4.38 6.13 -0.65
N LEU A 6 -4.79 4.92 -0.26
CA LEU A 6 -5.41 3.93 -1.13
C LEU A 6 -6.90 3.79 -0.81
N GLU A 7 -7.69 3.65 -1.87
CA GLU A 7 -9.13 3.38 -1.83
C GLU A 7 -9.46 2.34 -2.93
N SER A 8 -10.39 1.42 -2.65
CA SER A 8 -10.87 0.47 -3.66
C SER A 8 -11.75 1.15 -4.70
N GLY A 9 -11.68 0.72 -5.96
CA GLY A 9 -12.50 1.22 -7.06
C GLY A 9 -11.96 2.48 -7.75
N GLN A 10 -10.75 2.93 -7.38
CA GLN A 10 -10.08 4.08 -8.00
C GLN A 10 -9.06 3.66 -9.08
N GLY A 11 -8.88 2.35 -9.30
CA GLY A 11 -7.84 1.81 -10.17
C GLY A 11 -6.54 1.56 -9.40
N THR A 12 -5.43 1.48 -10.14
CA THR A 12 -4.12 1.08 -9.60
C THR A 12 -3.15 2.25 -9.57
N ASP A 13 -2.62 2.55 -8.40
CA ASP A 13 -1.57 3.55 -8.21
C ASP A 13 -0.16 2.97 -8.43
N THR A 14 0.80 3.82 -8.80
CA THR A 14 2.22 3.46 -8.82
C THR A 14 3.01 4.45 -7.97
N ILE A 15 3.53 3.98 -6.85
CA ILE A 15 4.29 4.76 -5.88
C ILE A 15 5.77 4.52 -6.13
N THR A 16 6.51 5.57 -6.53
CA THR A 16 7.88 5.41 -7.06
C THR A 16 8.99 5.82 -6.09
N ASP A 17 8.65 6.56 -5.03
CA ASP A 17 9.58 7.23 -4.12
C ASP A 17 9.28 6.95 -2.63
N PHE A 18 8.59 5.84 -2.33
CA PHE A 18 8.24 5.44 -0.96
C PHE A 18 9.48 5.25 -0.07
N GLN A 19 9.55 5.98 1.03
CA GLN A 19 10.64 5.87 2.01
C GLN A 19 10.22 5.04 3.22
N LEU A 20 10.74 3.81 3.31
CA LEU A 20 10.44 2.90 4.42
C LEU A 20 10.79 3.53 5.77
N GLY A 21 9.84 3.47 6.71
CA GLY A 21 9.99 4.03 8.06
C GLY A 21 9.83 5.55 8.17
N LEU A 22 9.61 6.26 7.05
CA LEU A 22 9.34 7.71 7.01
C LEU A 22 7.99 8.04 6.39
N ASP A 23 7.58 7.28 5.38
CA ASP A 23 6.29 7.44 4.71
C ASP A 23 5.32 6.33 5.12
N LEU A 24 4.04 6.58 4.91
CA LEU A 24 2.96 5.66 5.29
C LEU A 24 1.99 5.45 4.14
N ILE A 25 1.29 4.32 4.18
CA ILE A 25 0.17 4.02 3.30
C ILE A 25 -1.12 4.26 4.07
N GLY A 26 -1.91 5.21 3.61
CA GLY A 26 -3.22 5.52 4.14
C GLY A 26 -4.25 4.51 3.63
N LEU A 27 -5.09 3.99 4.52
CA LEU A 27 -6.16 3.06 4.19
C LEU A 27 -7.51 3.75 4.39
N GLU A 28 -8.20 4.03 3.28
CA GLU A 28 -9.54 4.65 3.27
C GLU A 28 -10.63 3.62 2.96
N GLY A 29 -11.90 4.01 3.03
CA GLY A 29 -13.02 3.19 2.54
C GLY A 29 -13.27 1.93 3.38
N GLY A 30 -12.75 1.86 4.60
CA GLY A 30 -12.83 0.68 5.46
C GLY A 30 -11.76 -0.38 5.17
N LEU A 31 -10.76 -0.08 4.33
CA LEU A 31 -9.57 -0.92 4.18
C LEU A 31 -8.83 -1.05 5.50
N THR A 32 -8.30 -2.25 5.76
CA THR A 32 -7.46 -2.54 6.92
C THR A 32 -6.22 -3.29 6.46
N PHE A 33 -5.11 -3.19 7.20
CA PHE A 33 -3.90 -3.94 6.84
C PHE A 33 -4.18 -5.45 6.72
N GLY A 34 -5.01 -6.00 7.61
CA GLY A 34 -5.38 -7.42 7.58
C GLY A 34 -6.28 -7.84 6.42
N SER A 35 -6.88 -6.90 5.67
CA SER A 35 -7.65 -7.20 4.46
C SER A 35 -6.82 -7.13 3.18
N LEU A 36 -5.56 -6.70 3.26
CA LEU A 36 -4.67 -6.58 2.11
C LEU A 36 -3.89 -7.88 1.88
N THR A 37 -3.61 -8.17 0.62
CA THR A 37 -2.59 -9.16 0.23
C THR A 37 -1.42 -8.43 -0.39
N LEU A 38 -0.21 -8.66 0.12
CA LEU A 38 1.01 -8.09 -0.43
C LEU A 38 1.75 -9.15 -1.24
N ASN A 39 2.04 -8.86 -2.51
CA ASN A 39 2.75 -9.77 -3.40
C ASN A 39 4.05 -9.12 -3.89
N ASP A 40 5.16 -9.86 -3.86
CA ASP A 40 6.42 -9.39 -4.45
C ASP A 40 6.43 -9.66 -5.96
N VAL A 41 6.70 -8.62 -6.75
CA VAL A 41 6.85 -8.72 -8.21
C VAL A 41 8.07 -7.92 -8.65
N GLY A 42 9.12 -8.61 -9.11
CA GLY A 42 10.27 -7.96 -9.75
C GLY A 42 11.06 -6.98 -8.87
N GLY A 43 10.95 -7.08 -7.53
CA GLY A 43 11.58 -6.13 -6.59
C GLY A 43 10.63 -5.07 -6.04
N ASP A 44 9.39 -5.06 -6.51
CA ASP A 44 8.32 -4.18 -6.06
C ASP A 44 7.30 -4.95 -5.22
N THR A 45 6.45 -4.22 -4.50
CA THR A 45 5.30 -4.78 -3.79
C THR A 45 4.01 -4.37 -4.50
N SER A 46 3.23 -5.36 -4.91
CA SER A 46 1.83 -5.19 -5.31
C SER A 46 0.93 -5.29 -4.07
N VAL A 47 0.10 -4.27 -3.85
CA VAL A 47 -0.87 -4.18 -2.77
C VAL A 47 -2.25 -4.50 -3.33
N MET A 48 -2.78 -5.66 -2.94
CA MET A 48 -4.06 -6.17 -3.43
C MET A 48 -5.15 -6.07 -2.38
N PHE A 49 -6.37 -5.79 -2.81
CA PHE A 49 -7.59 -5.96 -2.03
C PHE A 49 -8.60 -6.79 -2.83
N ASN A 50 -8.95 -7.97 -2.32
CA ASN A 50 -9.72 -8.97 -3.06
C ASN A 50 -9.07 -9.30 -4.42
N SER A 51 -9.67 -8.84 -5.52
CA SER A 51 -9.18 -9.04 -6.90
C SER A 51 -8.69 -7.75 -7.56
N GLU A 52 -8.60 -6.65 -6.81
CA GLU A 52 -8.13 -5.36 -7.28
C GLU A 52 -6.70 -5.10 -6.82
N GLU A 53 -5.84 -4.67 -7.73
CA GLU A 53 -4.51 -4.14 -7.41
C GLU A 53 -4.67 -2.66 -7.08
N LEU A 54 -4.54 -2.32 -5.80
CA LEU A 54 -4.69 -0.93 -5.33
C LEU A 54 -3.45 -0.12 -5.67
N ALA A 55 -2.25 -0.69 -5.47
CA ALA A 55 -1.01 0.01 -5.71
C ALA A 55 0.17 -0.91 -6.01
N ILE A 56 1.15 -0.37 -6.72
CA ILE A 56 2.50 -0.93 -6.87
C ILE A 56 3.49 0.01 -6.18
N ILE A 57 4.21 -0.49 -5.19
CA ILE A 57 5.26 0.24 -4.47
C ILE A 57 6.60 -0.18 -5.04
N LYS A 58 7.25 0.73 -5.79
CA LYS A 58 8.48 0.43 -6.51
C LYS A 58 9.67 0.28 -5.58
N GLY A 59 10.48 -0.73 -5.81
CA GLY A 59 11.76 -0.94 -5.11
C GLY A 59 11.62 -1.30 -3.62
N VAL A 60 10.42 -1.69 -3.18
CA VAL A 60 10.14 -2.13 -1.80
C VAL A 60 9.63 -3.56 -1.85
N GLN A 61 10.22 -4.44 -1.04
CA GLN A 61 9.76 -5.82 -0.88
C GLN A 61 8.70 -5.89 0.22
N SER A 62 7.67 -6.73 0.05
CA SER A 62 6.54 -6.84 0.97
C SER A 62 6.98 -7.27 2.36
N SER A 63 8.04 -8.08 2.45
CA SER A 63 8.65 -8.50 3.72
C SER A 63 9.24 -7.34 4.55
N ASN A 64 9.42 -6.15 3.95
CA ASN A 64 9.85 -4.95 4.66
C ASN A 64 8.68 -4.10 5.15
N LEU A 65 7.47 -4.35 4.65
CA LEU A 65 6.26 -3.67 5.08
C LEU A 65 5.61 -4.45 6.22
N ALA A 66 5.23 -3.74 7.27
CA ALA A 66 4.51 -4.28 8.41
C ALA A 66 3.30 -3.41 8.73
N SER A 67 2.50 -3.79 9.70
CA SER A 67 1.28 -3.06 10.07
C SER A 67 1.53 -1.59 10.41
N ASP A 68 2.72 -1.24 10.86
CA ASP A 68 3.14 0.14 11.16
C ASP A 68 3.45 1.00 9.92
N SER A 69 3.58 0.37 8.75
CA SER A 69 3.70 1.04 7.44
C SER A 69 2.34 1.52 6.92
N PHE A 70 1.24 1.15 7.60
CA PHE A 70 -0.13 1.45 7.21
C PHE A 70 -0.89 2.17 8.32
N VAL A 71 -1.74 3.12 7.93
CA VAL A 71 -2.54 3.90 8.88
C VAL A 71 -3.98 4.03 8.36
N PRO A 72 -5.01 3.77 9.19
CA PRO A 72 -6.38 4.07 8.78
C PRO A 72 -6.56 5.58 8.60
N VAL A 73 -7.25 5.98 7.54
CA VAL A 73 -7.56 7.38 7.24
C VAL A 73 -9.06 7.53 7.03
N THR A 74 -9.59 8.69 7.38
CA THR A 74 -10.95 9.12 7.05
C THR A 74 -10.83 10.50 6.43
N ILE A 75 -11.27 10.65 5.18
CA ILE A 75 -11.13 11.88 4.39
C ILE A 75 -12.51 12.52 4.19
#